data_AF-A0A059C9N5-F1
#
_entry.id   AF-A0A059C9N5-F1
#
_cell.length_a   1.000
_cell.length_b   1.000
_cell.length_c   1.000
_cell.angle_alpha   90.00
_cell.angle_beta   90.00
_cell.angle_gamma   90.00
#
_symmetry.space_group_name_H-M   'P 1'
#
loop_
_entity.id
_entity.type
_entity.pdbx_description
1 polymer ?
#
loop_
_entity_poly.entity_id
_entity_poly.type
_entity_poly.pdbx_seq_one_letter_code
_entity_poly.pdbx_strand_id
1 'polypeptide(L)'
;MVNIRIKDDQNPVESPRAEVGEIDTRAPFQSVKAAVSLFGEVASKKKPAIRRSKTSSENVLDKETQLLLAQKELNRIKQQLENAETTKTRALSDLGKANRTVQELTTKLNSAIESKQAAIEATEAVKHKAKHLERVKSQNLERTSSWKKELGTTRDEYRRAAAELNTAKQELTKIRQDFDATLEAKLAAFQQAAEAQRSAKVNSEKASELSKEIQAMRQSLDHLKATSFQAEKEQAKFVEEKDARLKACKIAKEEVEEKLPSLKKEFNPAQTRNLELKLGETTEEIEVLQNEMKKVHASDMDSVKVITTELNEATKALQNVAEEESSCRELVNSLRQELEDMKTERISLEAREAELQRTMKTLQAELVEQKQELESAPQEEMENDAADEQKISLAIQKTMQEAEEMRRAAEELKREAEASRVGEEEVERMLEATLKEAEVAKTAEKRALDQIKNLSAKADMVSASDPDSSGWIRMSVQEFESLSRKVEESENLAEMKLAAAAFQMEAVNTKKSEAEKRKEVILKEIEEIKEATEFALKQAEMAEAAKKAIEGELTKRRQQEQGN
;
A
#
# COMPACT_ATOMS: atom_id res chain seq x y z
N MET A 1 20.10 -42.32 65.53
CA MET A 1 21.22 -43.26 65.75
C MET A 1 22.53 -42.56 65.42
N VAL A 2 23.38 -42.29 66.42
CA VAL A 2 24.86 -42.41 66.37
C VAL A 2 25.27 -42.46 67.85
N ASN A 3 25.75 -43.60 68.34
CA ASN A 3 26.17 -43.74 69.73
C ASN A 3 27.69 -43.59 69.80
N ILE A 4 28.18 -42.64 70.61
CA ILE A 4 29.60 -42.58 71.01
C ILE A 4 29.66 -42.95 72.49
N ARG A 5 30.60 -43.83 72.83
CA ARG A 5 30.57 -44.67 74.03
C ARG A 5 31.87 -44.48 74.82
N ILE A 6 31.79 -43.77 75.94
CA ILE A 6 32.88 -43.62 76.93
C ILE A 6 32.26 -44.07 78.26
N LYS A 7 32.35 -45.36 78.63
CA LYS A 7 33.48 -45.97 79.36
C LYS A 7 33.67 -45.33 80.74
N ASP A 8 32.79 -45.72 81.67
CA ASP A 8 33.20 -45.88 83.07
C ASP A 8 34.24 -46.99 83.15
N ASP A 9 35.32 -46.78 83.90
CA ASP A 9 36.16 -47.87 84.42
C ASP A 9 36.03 -47.84 85.95
N GLN A 10 35.44 -48.89 86.52
CA GLN A 10 35.41 -49.10 87.97
C GLN A 10 36.74 -49.70 88.43
N ASN A 11 37.23 -49.28 89.59
CA ASN A 11 37.89 -50.18 90.53
C ASN A 11 37.93 -49.56 91.93
N PRO A 12 37.22 -50.13 92.93
CA PRO A 12 37.45 -49.83 94.33
C PRO A 12 38.72 -50.55 94.82
N VAL A 13 39.35 -50.02 95.88
CA VAL A 13 40.30 -50.78 96.69
C VAL A 13 39.78 -50.79 98.12
N GLU A 14 39.26 -51.93 98.55
CA GLU A 14 38.81 -52.14 99.92
C GLU A 14 39.98 -52.52 100.84
N SER A 15 40.00 -51.93 102.05
CA SER A 15 40.47 -52.61 103.27
C SER A 15 41.99 -52.94 103.36
N PRO A 16 42.53 -53.39 104.53
CA PRO A 16 41.84 -53.90 105.72
C PRO A 16 41.98 -53.07 107.01
N ARG A 17 41.15 -53.46 107.98
CA ARG A 17 41.20 -53.07 109.39
C ARG A 17 42.51 -53.52 110.04
N ALA A 18 43.00 -52.68 110.95
CA ALA A 18 43.47 -53.09 112.27
C ALA A 18 42.67 -52.20 113.25
N GLU A 19 41.95 -52.65 114.27
CA GLU A 19 42.10 -53.82 115.17
C GLU A 19 43.34 -53.71 116.09
N VAL A 20 43.13 -54.00 117.37
CA VAL A 20 44.02 -53.69 118.52
C VAL A 20 44.18 -52.18 118.79
N GLY A 21 43.74 -51.64 119.92
CA GLY A 21 42.98 -52.30 120.99
C GLY A 21 42.39 -51.28 121.99
N GLU A 22 41.29 -51.65 122.61
CA GLU A 22 40.61 -50.84 123.63
C GLU A 22 41.40 -50.90 124.95
N ILE A 23 41.76 -49.74 125.50
CA ILE A 23 42.33 -49.65 126.85
C ILE A 23 41.20 -49.26 127.80
N ASP A 24 40.79 -50.21 128.65
CA ASP A 24 39.86 -49.93 129.75
C ASP A 24 40.47 -48.87 130.69
N THR A 25 39.69 -47.84 130.98
CA THR A 25 40.09 -46.66 131.76
C THR A 25 39.23 -46.45 133.00
N ARG A 26 38.55 -47.50 133.51
CA ARG A 26 37.73 -47.42 134.72
C ARG A 26 38.22 -48.32 135.87
N ALA A 27 39.18 -47.76 136.61
CA ALA A 27 39.17 -47.55 138.08
C ALA A 27 38.69 -48.70 139.01
N PRO A 28 39.35 -48.98 140.17
CA PRO A 28 39.60 -47.90 141.15
C PRO A 28 40.81 -48.05 142.10
N PHE A 29 41.55 -46.96 142.35
CA PHE A 29 42.50 -46.87 143.48
C PHE A 29 42.28 -45.58 144.29
N GLN A 30 42.13 -45.73 145.60
CA GLN A 30 42.07 -44.62 146.56
C GLN A 30 43.37 -44.53 147.39
N SER A 31 43.51 -43.47 148.18
CA SER A 31 44.64 -43.19 149.08
C SER A 31 45.11 -44.38 149.95
N VAL A 32 46.39 -44.73 149.83
CA VAL A 32 47.17 -45.55 150.78
C VAL A 32 48.58 -44.93 150.83
N LYS A 33 49.23 -44.57 151.95
CA LYS A 33 48.91 -44.62 153.39
C LYS A 33 48.58 -46.01 153.96
N ALA A 34 49.63 -46.71 154.39
CA ALA A 34 49.67 -47.98 155.15
C ALA A 34 49.92 -49.30 154.37
N ALA A 35 51.04 -49.36 153.62
CA ALA A 35 51.88 -50.55 153.36
C ALA A 35 53.17 -50.03 152.67
N VAL A 36 54.42 -50.40 152.96
CA VAL A 36 55.08 -51.38 153.85
C VAL A 36 56.32 -50.66 154.45
N SER A 37 56.75 -50.75 155.71
CA SER A 37 56.55 -51.68 156.84
C SER A 37 57.32 -53.01 156.79
N LEU A 38 58.55 -53.01 156.26
CA LEU A 38 59.57 -54.06 156.42
C LEU A 38 60.95 -53.40 156.32
N PHE A 39 61.92 -53.91 157.08
CA PHE A 39 63.21 -53.26 157.40
C PHE A 39 63.07 -51.92 158.18
N GLY A 40 63.45 -51.83 159.45
CA GLY A 40 64.01 -52.86 160.33
C GLY A 40 64.82 -52.24 161.46
N GLU A 41 64.15 -51.76 162.50
CA GLU A 41 64.82 -51.25 163.70
C GLU A 41 65.58 -52.38 164.42
N VAL A 42 66.90 -52.28 164.53
CA VAL A 42 67.72 -53.16 165.38
C VAL A 42 68.52 -52.31 166.35
N ALA A 43 67.97 -52.15 167.56
CA ALA A 43 68.64 -51.46 168.65
C ALA A 43 69.47 -52.43 169.51
N SER A 44 70.77 -52.15 169.67
CA SER A 44 71.55 -52.56 170.84
C SER A 44 72.70 -51.58 171.07
N LYS A 45 72.88 -50.90 172.22
CA LYS A 45 72.79 -51.20 173.66
C LYS A 45 74.05 -51.85 174.26
N LYS A 46 74.58 -51.12 175.28
CA LYS A 46 75.37 -51.56 176.45
C LYS A 46 76.87 -51.86 176.32
N LYS A 47 77.64 -51.09 177.10
CA LYS A 47 78.92 -51.49 177.74
C LYS A 47 78.65 -52.65 178.74
N PRO A 48 79.62 -53.54 179.00
CA PRO A 48 80.45 -53.41 180.22
C PRO A 48 81.95 -53.67 179.95
N ALA A 49 82.95 -53.29 180.77
CA ALA A 49 83.04 -52.90 182.19
C ALA A 49 83.31 -54.04 183.22
N ILE A 50 84.52 -54.61 183.19
CA ILE A 50 85.27 -55.24 184.32
C ILE A 50 86.74 -54.79 184.12
N ARG A 51 87.54 -54.24 185.05
CA ARG A 51 87.80 -54.36 186.51
C ARG A 51 88.86 -55.41 186.92
N ARG A 52 90.05 -54.86 187.22
CA ARG A 52 91.05 -55.31 188.24
C ARG A 52 91.86 -56.59 188.00
N SER A 53 93.18 -56.41 188.04
CA SER A 53 94.02 -57.03 189.08
C SER A 53 95.17 -56.09 189.48
N LYS A 54 95.72 -56.28 190.69
CA LYS A 54 97.02 -55.78 191.14
C LYS A 54 97.88 -57.03 191.37
N THR A 55 99.08 -57.13 190.80
CA THR A 55 100.27 -57.74 191.46
C THR A 55 101.51 -57.65 190.56
N SER A 56 102.64 -57.29 191.17
CA SER A 56 104.05 -57.68 190.91
C SER A 56 104.66 -57.77 189.50
N SER A 57 105.93 -57.35 189.44
CA SER A 57 107.02 -57.84 188.55
C SER A 57 106.81 -57.80 187.03
N GLU A 58 107.39 -56.75 186.43
CA GLU A 58 108.49 -56.88 185.46
C GLU A 58 108.39 -57.96 184.38
N ASN A 59 108.04 -57.54 183.15
CA ASN A 59 108.56 -58.08 181.88
C ASN A 59 108.22 -57.11 180.72
N VAL A 60 108.96 -57.16 179.61
CA VAL A 60 108.92 -56.11 178.55
C VAL A 60 107.97 -56.42 177.39
N LEU A 61 107.72 -57.71 177.10
CA LEU A 61 107.22 -58.19 175.80
C LEU A 61 105.77 -57.76 175.45
N ASP A 62 104.87 -57.63 176.42
CA ASP A 62 103.44 -57.37 176.14
C ASP A 62 103.14 -56.04 175.43
N LYS A 63 104.01 -55.04 175.60
CA LYS A 63 103.82 -53.70 174.99
C LYS A 63 104.05 -53.72 173.47
N GLU A 64 104.97 -54.56 173.01
CA GLU A 64 105.35 -54.65 171.60
C GLU A 64 104.25 -55.30 170.76
N THR A 65 103.62 -56.34 171.31
CA THR A 65 102.44 -57.02 170.74
C THR A 65 101.25 -56.05 170.54
N GLN A 66 101.02 -55.11 171.47
CA GLN A 66 99.96 -54.11 171.35
C GLN A 66 100.25 -53.08 170.25
N LEU A 67 101.52 -52.68 170.07
CA LEU A 67 101.93 -51.75 169.01
C LEU A 67 101.71 -52.35 167.62
N LEU A 68 102.07 -53.62 167.42
CA LEU A 68 101.83 -54.35 166.17
C LEU A 68 100.33 -54.46 165.82
N LEU A 69 99.46 -54.67 166.81
CA LEU A 69 98.01 -54.67 166.60
C LEU A 69 97.50 -53.29 166.18
N ALA A 70 97.88 -52.22 166.89
CA ALA A 70 97.49 -50.85 166.55
C ALA A 70 97.99 -50.43 165.15
N GLN A 71 99.20 -50.85 164.75
CA GLN A 71 99.76 -50.57 163.43
C GLN A 71 99.02 -51.35 162.31
N LYS A 72 98.52 -52.56 162.60
CA LYS A 72 97.64 -53.33 161.70
C LYS A 72 96.26 -52.69 161.56
N GLU A 73 95.68 -52.17 162.64
CA GLU A 73 94.42 -51.42 162.60
C GLU A 73 94.56 -50.09 161.84
N LEU A 74 95.66 -49.34 162.06
CA LEU A 74 95.96 -48.12 161.31
C LEU A 74 95.97 -48.37 159.79
N ASN A 75 96.63 -49.44 159.35
CA ASN A 75 96.69 -49.80 157.93
C ASN A 75 95.31 -50.23 157.39
N ARG A 76 94.50 -50.94 158.20
CA ARG A 76 93.10 -51.26 157.85
C ARG A 76 92.25 -49.99 157.67
N ILE A 77 92.40 -49.02 158.57
CA ILE A 77 91.67 -47.73 158.50
C ILE A 77 92.12 -46.91 157.29
N LYS A 78 93.43 -46.84 156.99
CA LYS A 78 93.94 -46.20 155.77
C LYS A 78 93.33 -46.81 154.50
N GLN A 79 93.28 -48.14 154.40
CA GLN A 79 92.69 -48.82 153.26
C GLN A 79 91.16 -48.61 153.18
N GLN A 80 90.47 -48.46 154.30
CA GLN A 80 89.05 -48.06 154.31
C GLN A 80 88.84 -46.61 153.86
N LEU A 81 89.75 -45.69 154.21
CA LEU A 81 89.73 -44.29 153.75
C LEU A 81 89.96 -44.22 152.23
N GLU A 82 90.96 -44.92 151.71
CA GLU A 82 91.26 -44.98 150.27
C GLU A 82 90.07 -45.56 149.45
N ASN A 83 89.39 -46.57 149.98
CA ASN A 83 88.14 -47.08 149.41
C ASN A 83 86.97 -46.07 149.49
N ALA A 84 86.91 -45.24 150.54
CA ALA A 84 85.93 -44.16 150.64
C ALA A 84 86.23 -42.98 149.69
N GLU A 85 87.50 -42.66 149.45
CA GLU A 85 87.92 -41.60 148.54
C GLU A 85 87.77 -42.00 147.07
N THR A 86 88.08 -43.25 146.71
CA THR A 86 87.83 -43.79 145.36
C THR A 86 86.33 -43.95 145.05
N THR A 87 85.48 -44.23 146.04
CA THR A 87 84.02 -44.22 145.85
C THR A 87 83.44 -42.80 145.80
N LYS A 88 83.93 -41.86 146.62
CA LYS A 88 83.57 -40.43 146.56
C LYS A 88 83.92 -39.81 145.21
N THR A 89 85.13 -40.05 144.69
CA THR A 89 85.56 -39.52 143.38
C THR A 89 84.76 -40.12 142.23
N ARG A 90 84.42 -41.42 142.27
CA ARG A 90 83.48 -42.04 141.33
C ARG A 90 82.10 -41.39 141.38
N ALA A 91 81.51 -41.23 142.57
CA ALA A 91 80.21 -40.60 142.74
C ALA A 91 80.17 -39.14 142.24
N LEU A 92 81.24 -38.37 142.45
CA LEU A 92 81.37 -37.01 141.89
C LEU A 92 81.50 -37.01 140.36
N SER A 93 82.21 -37.99 139.78
CA SER A 93 82.27 -38.18 138.33
C SER A 93 80.88 -38.49 137.75
N ASP A 94 80.13 -39.38 138.39
CA ASP A 94 78.80 -39.82 137.93
C ASP A 94 77.74 -38.73 138.13
N LEU A 95 77.78 -37.95 139.22
CA LEU A 95 76.99 -36.71 139.38
C LEU A 95 77.34 -35.70 138.27
N GLY A 96 78.61 -35.57 137.93
CA GLY A 96 79.07 -34.74 136.81
C GLY A 96 78.56 -35.22 135.44
N LYS A 97 78.32 -36.52 135.25
CA LYS A 97 77.67 -37.06 134.03
C LYS A 97 76.17 -36.76 134.06
N ALA A 98 75.50 -37.04 135.18
CA ALA A 98 74.07 -36.78 135.38
C ALA A 98 73.71 -35.31 135.10
N ASN A 99 74.46 -34.36 135.68
CA ASN A 99 74.23 -32.93 135.46
C ASN A 99 74.37 -32.51 133.99
N ARG A 100 75.31 -33.08 133.24
CA ARG A 100 75.42 -32.85 131.78
C ARG A 100 74.21 -33.41 131.04
N THR A 101 73.77 -34.63 131.35
CA THR A 101 72.58 -35.23 130.72
C THR A 101 71.30 -34.46 131.03
N VAL A 102 71.16 -33.89 132.25
CA VAL A 102 70.04 -33.01 132.59
C VAL A 102 70.10 -31.73 131.75
N GLN A 103 71.25 -31.07 131.65
CA GLN A 103 71.43 -29.87 130.83
C GLN A 103 71.11 -30.14 129.34
N GLU A 104 71.59 -31.25 128.78
CA GLU A 104 71.26 -31.68 127.42
C GLU A 104 69.76 -31.95 127.20
N LEU A 105 69.07 -32.56 128.18
CA LEU A 105 67.65 -32.81 128.09
C LEU A 105 66.84 -31.51 128.23
N THR A 106 67.29 -30.56 129.06
CA THR A 106 66.68 -29.22 129.16
C THR A 106 66.82 -28.42 127.87
N THR A 107 67.99 -28.42 127.22
CA THR A 107 68.16 -27.70 125.93
C THR A 107 67.35 -28.35 124.81
N LYS A 108 67.31 -29.69 124.73
CA LYS A 108 66.47 -30.43 123.78
C LYS A 108 64.96 -30.16 124.02
N LEU A 109 64.52 -30.08 125.28
CA LEU A 109 63.14 -29.77 125.64
C LEU A 109 62.75 -28.34 125.24
N ASN A 110 63.60 -27.34 125.53
CA ASN A 110 63.34 -25.95 125.17
C ASN A 110 63.25 -25.79 123.63
N SER A 111 64.19 -26.40 122.89
CA SER A 111 64.18 -26.43 121.42
C SER A 111 62.89 -27.06 120.85
N ALA A 112 62.38 -28.14 121.47
CA ALA A 112 61.12 -28.76 121.08
C ALA A 112 59.89 -27.86 121.39
N ILE A 113 59.92 -27.09 122.47
CA ILE A 113 58.86 -26.13 122.82
C ILE A 113 58.85 -24.95 121.82
N GLU A 114 60.02 -24.39 121.51
CA GLU A 114 60.19 -23.32 120.51
C GLU A 114 59.72 -23.78 119.11
N SER A 115 60.13 -24.98 118.68
CA SER A 115 59.70 -25.59 117.42
C SER A 115 58.18 -25.80 117.35
N LYS A 116 57.57 -26.28 118.44
CA LYS A 116 56.11 -26.41 118.55
C LYS A 116 55.41 -25.06 118.44
N GLN A 117 55.92 -24.02 119.09
CA GLN A 117 55.32 -22.68 119.07
C GLN A 117 55.37 -22.08 117.66
N ALA A 118 56.51 -22.15 116.98
CA ALA A 118 56.65 -21.71 115.59
C ALA A 118 55.72 -22.48 114.63
N ALA A 119 55.49 -23.78 114.86
CA ALA A 119 54.53 -24.57 114.09
C ALA A 119 53.07 -24.12 114.30
N ILE A 120 52.69 -23.77 115.54
CA ILE A 120 51.35 -23.22 115.84
C ILE A 120 51.16 -21.90 115.08
N GLU A 121 52.08 -20.95 115.23
CA GLU A 121 52.02 -19.64 114.57
C GLU A 121 51.94 -19.76 113.04
N ALA A 122 52.68 -20.71 112.45
CA ALA A 122 52.58 -21.03 111.03
C ALA A 122 51.19 -21.54 110.62
N THR A 123 50.58 -22.45 111.40
CA THR A 123 49.21 -22.92 111.13
C THR A 123 48.16 -21.83 111.27
N GLU A 124 48.31 -20.92 112.23
CA GLU A 124 47.42 -19.78 112.39
C GLU A 124 47.55 -18.80 111.23
N ALA A 125 48.78 -18.47 110.80
CA ALA A 125 49.02 -17.63 109.62
C ALA A 125 48.40 -18.22 108.35
N VAL A 126 48.46 -19.55 108.15
CA VAL A 126 47.77 -20.25 107.06
C VAL A 126 46.24 -20.15 107.20
N LYS A 127 45.70 -20.37 108.41
CA LYS A 127 44.26 -20.26 108.72
C LYS A 127 43.71 -18.86 108.47
N HIS A 128 44.48 -17.81 108.76
CA HIS A 128 44.15 -16.42 108.43
C HIS A 128 44.16 -16.16 106.91
N LYS A 129 45.18 -16.65 106.19
CA LYS A 129 45.25 -16.54 104.72
C LYS A 129 44.09 -17.28 104.03
N ALA A 130 43.72 -18.47 104.51
CA ALA A 130 42.58 -19.24 104.00
C ALA A 130 41.26 -18.47 104.14
N LYS A 131 40.95 -17.95 105.33
CA LYS A 131 39.76 -17.11 105.58
C LYS A 131 39.72 -15.84 104.72
N HIS A 132 40.88 -15.25 104.42
CA HIS A 132 40.97 -14.10 103.52
C HIS A 132 40.62 -14.47 102.08
N LEU A 133 41.22 -15.55 101.55
CA LEU A 133 40.94 -16.04 100.20
C LEU A 133 39.47 -16.46 100.03
N GLU A 134 38.88 -17.09 101.06
CA GLU A 134 37.46 -17.45 101.10
C GLU A 134 36.56 -16.22 101.00
N ARG A 135 36.83 -15.17 101.79
CA ARG A 135 36.08 -13.89 101.73
C ARG A 135 36.17 -13.23 100.35
N VAL A 136 37.38 -13.18 99.76
CA VAL A 136 37.60 -12.63 98.41
C VAL A 136 36.87 -13.45 97.35
N LYS A 137 36.82 -14.79 97.49
CA LYS A 137 36.08 -15.68 96.59
C LYS A 137 34.57 -15.41 96.64
N SER A 138 34.01 -15.19 97.82
CA SER A 138 32.58 -14.84 97.96
C SER A 138 32.24 -13.48 97.33
N GLN A 139 33.05 -12.45 97.56
CA GLN A 139 32.86 -11.13 96.94
C GLN A 139 32.99 -11.18 95.41
N ASN A 140 33.93 -11.97 94.88
CA ASN A 140 34.04 -12.19 93.43
C ASN A 140 32.86 -13.00 92.86
N LEU A 141 32.25 -13.91 93.64
CA LEU A 141 31.07 -14.66 93.20
C LEU A 141 29.86 -13.74 93.03
N GLU A 142 29.62 -12.81 93.98
CA GLU A 142 28.57 -11.79 93.85
C GLU A 142 28.80 -10.92 92.61
N ARG A 143 30.03 -10.39 92.43
CA ARG A 143 30.41 -9.57 91.27
C ARG A 143 30.26 -10.32 89.94
N THR A 144 30.62 -11.60 89.91
CA THR A 144 30.42 -12.48 88.74
C THR A 144 28.93 -12.72 88.47
N SER A 145 28.09 -12.79 89.51
CA SER A 145 26.64 -12.95 89.36
C SER A 145 25.97 -11.68 88.80
N SER A 146 26.42 -10.49 89.19
CA SER A 146 25.95 -9.22 88.64
C SER A 146 26.38 -9.07 87.18
N TRP A 147 27.67 -9.26 86.89
CA TRP A 147 28.17 -9.22 85.52
C TRP A 147 27.49 -10.24 84.60
N LYS A 148 27.15 -11.44 85.10
CA LYS A 148 26.38 -12.43 84.34
C LYS A 148 24.92 -12.03 84.10
N LYS A 149 24.31 -11.25 85.00
CA LYS A 149 22.98 -10.63 84.78
C LYS A 149 23.06 -9.51 83.75
N GLU A 150 24.04 -8.61 83.89
CA GLU A 150 24.31 -7.50 82.96
C GLU A 150 24.58 -8.00 81.53
N LEU A 151 25.43 -9.04 81.39
CA LEU A 151 25.68 -9.70 80.10
C LEU A 151 24.42 -10.41 79.56
N GLY A 152 23.53 -10.86 80.44
CA GLY A 152 22.21 -11.39 80.08
C GLY A 152 21.30 -10.29 79.51
N THR A 153 21.13 -9.19 80.24
CA THR A 153 20.27 -8.07 79.82
C THR A 153 20.78 -7.45 78.53
N THR A 154 22.09 -7.18 78.39
CA THR A 154 22.64 -6.62 77.13
C THR A 154 22.50 -7.59 75.95
N ARG A 155 22.54 -8.91 76.17
CA ARG A 155 22.30 -9.90 75.10
C ARG A 155 20.83 -9.97 74.69
N ASP A 156 19.91 -9.77 75.64
CA ASP A 156 18.47 -9.76 75.37
C ASP A 156 18.02 -8.40 74.80
N GLU A 157 18.71 -7.30 75.12
CA GLU A 157 18.62 -6.01 74.43
C GLU A 157 19.11 -6.11 72.99
N TYR A 158 20.29 -6.69 72.76
CA TYR A 158 20.78 -6.95 71.41
C TYR A 158 19.83 -7.85 70.61
N ARG A 159 19.21 -8.87 71.23
CA ARG A 159 18.19 -9.70 70.55
C ARG A 159 16.95 -8.88 70.16
N ARG A 160 16.50 -7.97 71.02
CA ARG A 160 15.37 -7.05 70.73
C ARG A 160 15.71 -6.10 69.58
N ALA A 161 16.83 -5.37 69.68
CA ALA A 161 17.29 -4.46 68.63
C ALA A 161 17.53 -5.18 67.28
N ALA A 162 18.02 -6.42 67.30
CA ALA A 162 18.18 -7.23 66.08
C ALA A 162 16.83 -7.70 65.49
N ALA A 163 15.82 -7.97 66.32
CA ALA A 163 14.46 -8.27 65.87
C ALA A 163 13.78 -7.03 65.28
N GLU A 164 13.85 -5.89 65.97
CA GLU A 164 13.34 -4.58 65.53
C GLU A 164 13.98 -4.13 64.21
N LEU A 165 15.30 -4.33 64.05
CA LEU A 165 16.01 -4.09 62.79
C LEU A 165 15.52 -5.02 61.66
N ASN A 166 15.09 -6.23 61.96
CA ASN A 166 14.58 -7.16 60.95
C ASN A 166 13.12 -6.87 60.57
N THR A 167 12.26 -6.45 61.50
CA THR A 167 10.91 -5.96 61.17
C THR A 167 10.98 -4.67 60.35
N ALA A 168 11.81 -3.71 60.74
CA ALA A 168 12.02 -2.47 59.98
C ALA A 168 12.57 -2.73 58.56
N LYS A 169 13.41 -3.76 58.36
CA LYS A 169 13.83 -4.19 57.02
C LYS A 169 12.68 -4.80 56.21
N GLN A 170 11.84 -5.62 56.83
CA GLN A 170 10.67 -6.22 56.17
C GLN A 170 9.65 -5.15 55.76
N GLU A 171 9.38 -4.18 56.64
CA GLU A 171 8.55 -3.01 56.36
C GLU A 171 9.15 -2.17 55.21
N LEU A 172 10.46 -1.90 55.22
CA LEU A 172 11.13 -1.20 54.12
C LEU A 172 11.05 -1.95 52.78
N THR A 173 11.18 -3.28 52.78
CA THR A 173 10.98 -4.08 51.55
C THR A 173 9.54 -4.04 51.07
N LYS A 174 8.56 -4.06 51.99
CA LYS A 174 7.15 -3.94 51.64
C LYS A 174 6.82 -2.56 51.07
N ILE A 175 7.28 -1.49 51.71
CA ILE A 175 7.08 -0.10 51.24
C ILE A 175 7.66 0.11 49.84
N ARG A 176 8.78 -0.55 49.50
CA ARG A 176 9.32 -0.54 48.14
C ARG A 176 8.39 -1.26 47.15
N GLN A 177 7.94 -2.46 47.47
CA GLN A 177 6.99 -3.21 46.63
C GLN A 177 5.66 -2.46 46.44
N ASP A 178 5.11 -1.88 47.52
CA ASP A 178 3.90 -1.07 47.50
C ASP A 178 4.11 0.21 46.65
N PHE A 179 5.31 0.84 46.70
CA PHE A 179 5.68 1.99 45.86
C PHE A 179 5.84 1.63 44.38
N ASP A 180 6.55 0.56 44.07
CA ASP A 180 6.80 0.10 42.69
C ASP A 180 5.46 -0.27 42.02
N ALA A 181 4.59 -1.02 42.71
CA ALA A 181 3.24 -1.33 42.24
C ALA A 181 2.35 -0.06 42.08
N THR A 182 2.50 0.94 42.96
CA THR A 182 1.81 2.23 42.83
C THR A 182 2.33 3.02 41.61
N LEU A 183 3.62 2.93 41.30
CA LEU A 183 4.22 3.57 40.13
C LEU A 183 3.75 2.90 38.83
N GLU A 184 3.72 1.57 38.78
CA GLU A 184 3.15 0.81 37.65
C GLU A 184 1.66 1.14 37.44
N ALA A 185 0.85 1.12 38.51
CA ALA A 185 -0.56 1.48 38.43
C ALA A 185 -0.79 2.92 37.95
N LYS A 186 0.07 3.87 38.37
CA LYS A 186 0.05 5.26 37.90
C LYS A 186 0.41 5.38 36.42
N LEU A 187 1.40 4.63 35.94
CA LEU A 187 1.78 4.60 34.52
C LEU A 187 0.66 4.00 33.66
N ALA A 188 0.06 2.89 34.10
CA ALA A 188 -1.09 2.28 33.44
C ALA A 188 -2.29 3.24 33.37
N ALA A 189 -2.60 3.95 34.47
CA ALA A 189 -3.66 4.95 34.51
C ALA A 189 -3.40 6.14 33.56
N PHE A 190 -2.15 6.61 33.43
CA PHE A 190 -1.80 7.63 32.44
C PHE A 190 -1.92 7.12 31.00
N GLN A 191 -1.53 5.87 30.72
CA GLN A 191 -1.70 5.28 29.39
C GLN A 191 -3.19 5.17 29.03
N GLN A 192 -4.02 4.62 29.91
CA GLN A 192 -5.48 4.53 29.72
C GLN A 192 -6.13 5.90 29.55
N ALA A 193 -5.71 6.92 30.32
CA ALA A 193 -6.20 8.29 30.16
C ALA A 193 -5.83 8.88 28.79
N ALA A 194 -4.61 8.64 28.30
CA ALA A 194 -4.17 9.10 26.99
C ALA A 194 -4.86 8.34 25.83
N GLU A 195 -5.15 7.05 25.99
CA GLU A 195 -5.94 6.26 25.04
C GLU A 195 -7.40 6.71 24.99
N ALA A 196 -8.03 6.93 26.15
CA ALA A 196 -9.36 7.50 26.26
C ALA A 196 -9.43 8.91 25.64
N GLN A 197 -8.42 9.76 25.86
CA GLN A 197 -8.35 11.09 25.25
C GLN A 197 -8.23 11.03 23.72
N ARG A 198 -7.41 10.12 23.17
CA ARG A 198 -7.31 9.90 21.71
C ARG A 198 -8.63 9.40 21.14
N SER A 199 -9.27 8.42 21.78
CA SER A 199 -10.59 7.90 21.39
C SER A 199 -11.66 8.99 21.40
N ALA A 200 -11.73 9.80 22.47
CA ALA A 200 -12.65 10.93 22.57
C ALA A 200 -12.41 11.99 21.49
N LYS A 201 -11.15 12.28 21.15
CA LYS A 201 -10.81 13.21 20.05
C LYS A 201 -11.29 12.68 18.69
N VAL A 202 -10.96 11.43 18.35
CA VAL A 202 -11.40 10.80 17.09
C VAL A 202 -12.92 10.72 16.98
N ASN A 203 -13.62 10.42 18.08
CA ASN A 203 -15.08 10.37 18.10
C ASN A 203 -15.72 11.76 17.98
N SER A 204 -15.09 12.80 18.55
CA SER A 204 -15.50 14.21 18.37
C SER A 204 -15.31 14.67 16.92
N GLU A 205 -14.20 14.30 16.29
CA GLU A 205 -13.89 14.59 14.89
C GLU A 205 -14.94 13.95 13.96
N LYS A 206 -15.21 12.65 14.12
CA LYS A 206 -16.29 11.92 13.41
C LYS A 206 -17.68 12.52 13.64
N ALA A 207 -18.01 12.91 14.87
CA ALA A 207 -19.27 13.58 15.18
C ALA A 207 -19.40 14.93 14.46
N SER A 208 -18.30 15.67 14.30
CA SER A 208 -18.27 16.91 13.51
C SER A 208 -18.44 16.68 12.01
N GLU A 209 -17.95 15.55 11.48
CA GLU A 209 -18.07 15.16 10.08
C GLU A 209 -19.50 14.74 9.75
N LEU A 210 -20.08 13.82 10.54
CA LEU A 210 -21.49 13.43 10.44
C LEU A 210 -22.44 14.65 10.57
N SER A 211 -22.09 15.63 11.41
CA SER A 211 -22.87 16.87 11.54
C SER A 211 -22.87 17.71 10.26
N LYS A 212 -21.72 17.79 9.55
CA LYS A 212 -21.62 18.48 8.25
C LYS A 212 -22.39 17.72 7.17
N GLU A 213 -22.30 16.39 7.15
CA GLU A 213 -23.01 15.53 6.21
C GLU A 213 -24.53 15.65 6.38
N ILE A 214 -25.03 15.60 7.63
CA ILE A 214 -26.43 15.83 7.97
C ILE A 214 -26.89 17.24 7.54
N GLN A 215 -26.03 18.26 7.66
CA GLN A 215 -26.33 19.61 7.17
C GLN A 215 -26.43 19.65 5.63
N ALA A 216 -25.49 19.02 4.92
CA ALA A 216 -25.50 18.95 3.46
C ALA A 216 -26.72 18.16 2.93
N MET A 217 -27.07 17.02 3.55
CA MET A 217 -28.28 16.26 3.23
C MET A 217 -29.55 17.08 3.44
N ARG A 218 -29.65 17.87 4.52
CA ARG A 218 -30.78 18.79 4.75
C ARG A 218 -30.87 19.86 3.67
N GLN A 219 -29.76 20.49 3.31
CA GLN A 219 -29.71 21.49 2.23
C GLN A 219 -30.13 20.90 0.87
N SER A 220 -29.66 19.70 0.55
CA SER A 220 -30.07 18.97 -0.67
C SER A 220 -31.56 18.62 -0.66
N LEU A 221 -32.09 18.17 0.49
CA LEU A 221 -33.49 17.81 0.67
C LEU A 221 -34.42 19.03 0.61
N ASP A 222 -34.01 20.20 1.12
CA ASP A 222 -34.78 21.43 1.01
C ASP A 222 -34.71 22.02 -0.43
N HIS A 223 -33.59 21.85 -1.13
CA HIS A 223 -33.51 22.16 -2.57
C HIS A 223 -34.43 21.25 -3.40
N LEU A 224 -34.47 19.94 -3.11
CA LEU A 224 -35.35 18.97 -3.76
C LEU A 224 -36.85 19.29 -3.53
N LYS A 225 -37.23 19.72 -2.32
CA LYS A 225 -38.59 20.22 -2.07
C LYS A 225 -38.91 21.46 -2.90
N ALA A 226 -37.99 22.40 -2.99
CA ALA A 226 -38.18 23.64 -3.75
C ALA A 226 -38.35 23.37 -5.25
N THR A 227 -37.56 22.44 -5.82
CA THR A 227 -37.70 22.04 -7.23
C THR A 227 -38.94 21.18 -7.47
N SER A 228 -39.33 20.29 -6.55
CA SER A 228 -40.61 19.55 -6.63
C SER A 228 -41.80 20.52 -6.66
N PHE A 229 -41.88 21.45 -5.71
CA PHE A 229 -42.96 22.43 -5.64
C PHE A 229 -43.03 23.34 -6.87
N GLN A 230 -41.88 23.71 -7.45
CA GLN A 230 -41.85 24.46 -8.71
C GLN A 230 -42.32 23.60 -9.90
N ALA A 231 -41.93 22.32 -9.97
CA ALA A 231 -42.36 21.40 -11.02
C ALA A 231 -43.88 21.10 -10.93
N GLU A 232 -44.41 20.89 -9.73
CA GLU A 232 -45.86 20.74 -9.46
C GLU A 232 -46.63 22.00 -9.93
N LYS A 233 -46.10 23.19 -9.65
CA LYS A 233 -46.67 24.48 -10.07
C LYS A 233 -46.60 24.70 -11.59
N GLU A 234 -45.56 24.22 -12.26
CA GLU A 234 -45.44 24.27 -13.71
C GLU A 234 -46.34 23.23 -14.39
N GLN A 235 -46.47 22.03 -13.82
CA GLN A 235 -47.41 21.01 -14.25
C GLN A 235 -48.86 21.50 -14.13
N ALA A 236 -49.22 22.19 -13.03
CA ALA A 236 -50.54 22.79 -12.86
C ALA A 236 -50.86 23.80 -13.98
N LYS A 237 -49.94 24.75 -14.24
CA LYS A 237 -50.08 25.71 -15.36
C LYS A 237 -50.24 25.03 -16.72
N PHE A 238 -49.44 23.99 -16.99
CA PHE A 238 -49.51 23.24 -18.25
C PHE A 238 -50.86 22.53 -18.43
N VAL A 239 -51.44 21.99 -17.34
CA VAL A 239 -52.78 21.41 -17.36
C VAL A 239 -53.84 22.48 -17.61
N GLU A 240 -53.75 23.64 -16.97
CA GLU A 240 -54.65 24.78 -17.20
C GLU A 240 -54.58 25.29 -18.66
N GLU A 241 -53.38 25.47 -19.21
CA GLU A 241 -53.18 25.88 -20.61
C GLU A 241 -53.73 24.85 -21.60
N LYS A 242 -53.42 23.56 -21.38
CA LYS A 242 -53.95 22.45 -22.18
C LYS A 242 -55.48 22.44 -22.17
N ASP A 243 -56.10 22.65 -21.01
CA ASP A 243 -57.57 22.66 -20.89
C ASP A 243 -58.19 23.93 -21.49
N ALA A 244 -57.53 25.08 -21.43
CA ALA A 244 -57.93 26.28 -22.16
C ALA A 244 -57.88 26.04 -23.69
N ARG A 245 -56.79 25.43 -24.18
CA ARG A 245 -56.62 25.08 -25.60
C ARG A 245 -57.64 24.04 -26.08
N LEU A 246 -57.98 23.05 -25.25
CA LEU A 246 -59.06 22.09 -25.53
C LEU A 246 -60.44 22.75 -25.58
N LYS A 247 -60.73 23.72 -24.68
CA LYS A 247 -61.98 24.50 -24.74
C LYS A 247 -62.07 25.32 -26.02
N ALA A 248 -61.00 26.04 -26.39
CA ALA A 248 -60.95 26.79 -27.65
C ALA A 248 -61.12 25.89 -28.89
N CYS A 249 -60.49 24.70 -28.90
CA CYS A 249 -60.65 23.73 -29.98
C CYS A 249 -62.08 23.16 -30.09
N LYS A 250 -62.77 22.95 -28.95
CA LYS A 250 -64.20 22.57 -28.97
C LYS A 250 -65.08 23.67 -29.55
N ILE A 251 -64.92 24.91 -29.11
CA ILE A 251 -65.68 26.06 -29.61
C ILE A 251 -65.48 26.22 -31.13
N ALA A 252 -64.23 26.15 -31.60
CA ALA A 252 -63.94 26.23 -33.04
C ALA A 252 -64.52 25.06 -33.84
N LYS A 253 -64.58 23.84 -33.26
CA LYS A 253 -65.27 22.69 -33.87
C LYS A 253 -66.77 22.91 -33.96
N GLU A 254 -67.39 23.36 -32.87
CA GLU A 254 -68.83 23.64 -32.78
C GLU A 254 -69.25 24.74 -33.76
N GLU A 255 -68.46 25.80 -33.89
CA GLU A 255 -68.65 26.88 -34.88
C GLU A 255 -68.54 26.39 -36.34
N VAL A 256 -67.62 25.47 -36.62
CA VAL A 256 -67.50 24.84 -37.96
C VAL A 256 -68.66 23.89 -38.23
N GLU A 257 -69.13 23.13 -37.23
CA GLU A 257 -70.29 22.25 -37.35
C GLU A 257 -71.61 23.02 -37.52
N GLU A 258 -71.73 24.23 -36.96
CA GLU A 258 -72.86 25.15 -37.19
C GLU A 258 -72.85 25.76 -38.60
N LYS A 259 -71.68 26.12 -39.14
CA LYS A 259 -71.54 26.71 -40.49
C LYS A 259 -71.59 25.68 -41.62
N LEU A 260 -71.28 24.41 -41.35
CA LEU A 260 -71.36 23.32 -42.33
C LEU A 260 -72.75 23.19 -43.01
N PRO A 261 -73.90 23.19 -42.29
CA PRO A 261 -75.22 23.08 -42.90
C PRO A 261 -75.70 24.32 -43.67
N SER A 262 -75.21 25.54 -43.41
CA SER A 262 -75.49 26.68 -44.28
C SER A 262 -74.70 26.58 -45.58
N LEU A 263 -73.40 26.30 -45.49
CA LEU A 263 -72.54 26.11 -46.66
C LEU A 263 -73.03 24.95 -47.56
N LYS A 264 -73.58 23.87 -46.97
CA LYS A 264 -74.24 22.78 -47.71
C LYS A 264 -75.59 23.13 -48.35
N LYS A 265 -76.24 24.23 -47.95
CA LYS A 265 -77.46 24.76 -48.61
C LYS A 265 -77.12 25.76 -49.71
N GLU A 266 -76.05 26.52 -49.54
CA GLU A 266 -75.48 27.41 -50.56
C GLU A 266 -74.86 26.60 -51.71
N PHE A 267 -74.25 25.45 -51.42
CA PHE A 267 -73.81 24.50 -52.42
C PHE A 267 -75.01 23.91 -53.20
N ASN A 268 -75.19 24.37 -54.44
CA ASN A 268 -76.28 23.94 -55.32
C ASN A 268 -75.79 22.91 -56.36
N PRO A 269 -75.93 21.58 -56.11
CA PRO A 269 -75.46 20.55 -57.03
C PRO A 269 -76.22 20.53 -58.37
N ALA A 270 -77.41 21.13 -58.44
CA ALA A 270 -78.14 21.27 -59.71
C ALA A 270 -77.54 22.38 -60.59
N GLN A 271 -77.01 23.45 -60.00
CA GLN A 271 -76.22 24.44 -60.73
C GLN A 271 -74.87 23.86 -61.19
N THR A 272 -74.16 23.12 -60.32
CA THR A 272 -72.93 22.42 -60.73
C THR A 272 -73.18 21.49 -61.90
N ARG A 273 -74.20 20.62 -61.83
CA ARG A 273 -74.58 19.72 -62.93
C ARG A 273 -75.07 20.45 -64.18
N ASN A 274 -75.74 21.59 -64.06
CA ASN A 274 -76.14 22.36 -65.23
C ASN A 274 -74.94 23.06 -65.90
N LEU A 275 -73.91 23.43 -65.15
CA LEU A 275 -72.65 23.92 -65.69
C LEU A 275 -71.81 22.78 -66.30
N GLU A 276 -71.78 21.60 -65.69
CA GLU A 276 -71.15 20.39 -66.25
C GLU A 276 -71.83 19.97 -67.57
N LEU A 277 -73.17 19.96 -67.62
CA LEU A 277 -73.92 19.66 -68.85
C LEU A 277 -73.67 20.71 -69.94
N LYS A 278 -73.74 22.01 -69.61
CA LYS A 278 -73.41 23.08 -70.57
C LYS A 278 -71.97 23.06 -71.05
N LEU A 279 -71.03 22.65 -70.20
CA LEU A 279 -69.64 22.44 -70.59
C LEU A 279 -69.52 21.25 -71.55
N GLY A 280 -70.28 20.17 -71.33
CA GLY A 280 -70.43 19.07 -72.28
C GLY A 280 -71.01 19.54 -73.62
N GLU A 281 -72.20 20.14 -73.61
CA GLU A 281 -72.90 20.71 -74.78
C GLU A 281 -71.97 21.62 -75.60
N THR A 282 -71.31 22.59 -74.96
CA THR A 282 -70.38 23.50 -75.64
C THR A 282 -69.08 22.82 -76.09
N THR A 283 -68.63 21.75 -75.43
CA THR A 283 -67.45 20.98 -75.89
C THR A 283 -67.81 20.14 -77.11
N GLU A 284 -69.01 19.54 -77.17
CA GLU A 284 -69.54 18.84 -78.34
C GLU A 284 -69.75 19.80 -79.52
N GLU A 285 -70.32 20.99 -79.29
CA GLU A 285 -70.41 22.05 -80.30
C GLU A 285 -69.02 22.48 -80.81
N ILE A 286 -68.04 22.65 -79.92
CA ILE A 286 -66.65 22.96 -80.30
C ILE A 286 -66.02 21.82 -81.11
N GLU A 287 -66.27 20.55 -80.78
CA GLU A 287 -65.77 19.42 -81.56
C GLU A 287 -66.41 19.37 -82.96
N VAL A 288 -67.73 19.59 -83.06
CA VAL A 288 -68.42 19.70 -84.36
C VAL A 288 -67.84 20.84 -85.19
N LEU A 289 -67.71 22.04 -84.63
CA LEU A 289 -67.11 23.20 -85.31
C LEU A 289 -65.65 22.96 -85.71
N GLN A 290 -64.85 22.29 -84.87
CA GLN A 290 -63.48 21.91 -85.23
C GLN A 290 -63.46 20.89 -86.38
N ASN A 291 -64.39 19.95 -86.42
CA ASN A 291 -64.47 18.94 -87.47
C ASN A 291 -65.01 19.52 -88.79
N GLU A 292 -65.94 20.47 -88.74
CA GLU A 292 -66.32 21.29 -89.90
C GLU A 292 -65.15 22.16 -90.37
N MET A 293 -64.42 22.84 -89.47
CA MET A 293 -63.26 23.65 -89.82
C MET A 293 -62.13 22.81 -90.43
N LYS A 294 -61.86 21.59 -89.92
CA LYS A 294 -60.94 20.62 -90.56
C LYS A 294 -61.42 20.22 -91.96
N LYS A 295 -62.72 20.00 -92.15
CA LYS A 295 -63.32 19.62 -93.45
C LYS A 295 -63.24 20.75 -94.47
N VAL A 296 -63.57 21.98 -94.07
CA VAL A 296 -63.42 23.18 -94.90
C VAL A 296 -61.95 23.42 -95.23
N HIS A 297 -61.06 23.37 -94.24
CA HIS A 297 -59.62 23.52 -94.46
C HIS A 297 -59.06 22.42 -95.38
N ALA A 298 -59.57 21.19 -95.32
CA ALA A 298 -59.21 20.14 -96.27
C ALA A 298 -59.65 20.46 -97.70
N SER A 299 -60.91 20.86 -97.92
CA SER A 299 -61.39 21.27 -99.25
C SER A 299 -60.67 22.53 -99.78
N ASP A 300 -60.34 23.47 -98.90
CA ASP A 300 -59.58 24.67 -99.26
C ASP A 300 -58.13 24.31 -99.62
N MET A 301 -57.50 23.37 -98.90
CA MET A 301 -56.16 22.87 -99.23
C MET A 301 -56.15 22.04 -100.51
N ASP A 302 -57.21 21.28 -100.82
CA ASP A 302 -57.33 20.56 -102.09
C ASP A 302 -57.59 21.53 -103.25
N SER A 303 -58.40 22.57 -103.04
CA SER A 303 -58.57 23.70 -103.98
C SER A 303 -57.23 24.43 -104.23
N VAL A 304 -56.49 24.77 -103.16
CA VAL A 304 -55.17 25.39 -103.25
C VAL A 304 -54.16 24.46 -103.94
N LYS A 305 -54.21 23.14 -103.74
CA LYS A 305 -53.38 22.19 -104.50
C LYS A 305 -53.69 22.26 -105.99
N VAL A 306 -54.97 22.22 -106.38
CA VAL A 306 -55.41 22.31 -107.79
C VAL A 306 -54.94 23.63 -108.42
N ILE A 307 -55.21 24.76 -107.76
CA ILE A 307 -54.75 26.09 -108.18
C ILE A 307 -53.22 26.15 -108.27
N THR A 308 -52.49 25.48 -107.36
CA THR A 308 -51.03 25.41 -107.37
C THR A 308 -50.52 24.54 -108.52
N THR A 309 -51.18 23.44 -108.87
CA THR A 309 -50.83 22.64 -110.06
C THR A 309 -51.12 23.41 -111.35
N GLU A 310 -52.29 24.04 -111.48
CA GLU A 310 -52.64 24.90 -112.62
C GLU A 310 -51.66 26.07 -112.77
N LEU A 311 -51.26 26.71 -111.66
CA LEU A 311 -50.27 27.80 -111.65
C LEU A 311 -48.87 27.31 -112.04
N ASN A 312 -48.45 26.11 -111.61
CA ASN A 312 -47.17 25.53 -112.02
C ASN A 312 -47.17 25.11 -113.50
N GLU A 313 -48.29 24.59 -114.01
CA GLU A 313 -48.46 24.27 -115.43
C GLU A 313 -48.47 25.54 -116.29
N ALA A 314 -49.21 26.58 -115.88
CA ALA A 314 -49.19 27.89 -116.51
C ALA A 314 -47.80 28.54 -116.47
N THR A 315 -47.07 28.41 -115.35
CA THR A 315 -45.70 28.93 -115.19
C THR A 315 -44.71 28.19 -116.09
N LYS A 316 -44.83 26.86 -116.22
CA LYS A 316 -44.05 26.07 -117.21
C LYS A 316 -44.37 26.47 -118.64
N ALA A 317 -45.65 26.63 -118.98
CA ALA A 317 -46.05 27.09 -120.30
C ALA A 317 -45.48 28.49 -120.62
N LEU A 318 -45.49 29.40 -119.64
CA LEU A 318 -44.96 30.75 -119.79
C LEU A 318 -43.42 30.77 -119.85
N GLN A 319 -42.74 29.88 -119.12
CA GLN A 319 -41.29 29.65 -119.23
C GLN A 319 -40.93 29.10 -120.62
N ASN A 320 -41.63 28.08 -121.12
CA ASN A 320 -41.43 27.57 -122.48
C ASN A 320 -41.63 28.67 -123.53
N VAL A 321 -42.66 29.50 -123.39
CA VAL A 321 -42.90 30.65 -124.28
C VAL A 321 -41.80 31.71 -124.17
N ALA A 322 -41.19 31.90 -122.99
CA ALA A 322 -40.03 32.79 -122.82
C ALA A 322 -38.74 32.23 -123.46
N GLU A 323 -38.56 30.91 -123.43
CA GLU A 323 -37.47 30.21 -124.13
C GLU A 323 -37.65 30.24 -125.65
N GLU A 324 -38.88 30.03 -126.15
CA GLU A 324 -39.28 30.23 -127.54
C GLU A 324 -39.08 31.70 -127.98
N GLU A 325 -39.39 32.67 -127.11
CA GLU A 325 -39.17 34.10 -127.36
C GLU A 325 -37.68 34.45 -127.41
N SER A 326 -36.84 33.92 -126.50
CA SER A 326 -35.39 34.07 -126.57
C SER A 326 -34.82 33.46 -127.85
N SER A 327 -35.23 32.24 -128.21
CA SER A 327 -34.82 31.58 -129.45
C SER A 327 -35.23 32.37 -130.70
N CYS A 328 -36.45 32.91 -130.73
CA CYS A 328 -36.90 33.81 -131.80
C CYS A 328 -36.10 35.13 -131.82
N ARG A 329 -35.77 35.69 -130.66
CA ARG A 329 -34.98 36.92 -130.52
C ARG A 329 -33.53 36.72 -130.95
N GLU A 330 -32.93 35.59 -130.62
CA GLU A 330 -31.60 35.16 -131.07
C GLU A 330 -31.59 34.96 -132.58
N LEU A 331 -32.59 34.27 -133.15
CA LEU A 331 -32.75 34.12 -134.60
C LEU A 331 -32.92 35.47 -135.31
N VAL A 332 -33.74 36.38 -134.76
CA VAL A 332 -33.90 37.75 -135.28
C VAL A 332 -32.61 38.57 -135.15
N ASN A 333 -31.82 38.37 -134.10
CA ASN A 333 -30.52 39.02 -133.96
C ASN A 333 -29.48 38.44 -134.94
N SER A 334 -29.50 37.13 -135.19
CA SER A 334 -28.67 36.47 -136.22
C SER A 334 -29.01 37.02 -137.61
N LEU A 335 -30.30 37.05 -137.98
CA LEU A 335 -30.77 37.61 -139.24
C LEU A 335 -30.49 39.11 -139.36
N ARG A 336 -30.41 39.86 -138.25
CA ARG A 336 -29.97 41.26 -138.24
C ARG A 336 -28.46 41.40 -138.44
N GLN A 337 -27.67 40.52 -137.84
CA GLN A 337 -26.22 40.50 -138.04
C GLN A 337 -25.90 40.14 -139.50
N GLU A 338 -26.49 39.07 -140.03
CA GLU A 338 -26.40 38.72 -141.46
C GLU A 338 -26.85 39.88 -142.37
N LEU A 339 -27.85 40.67 -141.98
CA LEU A 339 -28.28 41.85 -142.76
C LEU A 339 -27.22 42.97 -142.75
N GLU A 340 -26.55 43.24 -141.63
CA GLU A 340 -25.46 44.23 -141.58
C GLU A 340 -24.16 43.69 -142.20
N ASP A 341 -23.89 42.39 -142.09
CA ASP A 341 -22.77 41.73 -142.78
C ASP A 341 -22.99 41.79 -144.30
N MET A 342 -24.18 41.45 -144.81
CA MET A 342 -24.56 41.65 -146.22
C MET A 342 -24.51 43.11 -146.66
N LYS A 343 -24.76 44.08 -145.77
CA LYS A 343 -24.61 45.52 -146.09
C LYS A 343 -23.14 45.96 -146.12
N THR A 344 -22.30 45.49 -145.21
CA THR A 344 -20.87 45.81 -145.19
C THR A 344 -20.15 45.09 -146.32
N GLU A 345 -20.51 43.85 -146.64
CA GLU A 345 -20.09 43.15 -147.85
C GLU A 345 -20.56 43.92 -149.09
N ARG A 346 -21.83 44.34 -149.19
CA ARG A 346 -22.30 45.20 -150.28
C ARG A 346 -21.49 46.49 -150.41
N ILE A 347 -21.17 47.18 -149.31
CA ILE A 347 -20.33 48.39 -149.34
C ILE A 347 -18.91 48.05 -149.81
N SER A 348 -18.36 46.90 -149.40
CA SER A 348 -17.08 46.39 -149.90
C SER A 348 -17.13 46.02 -151.38
N LEU A 349 -18.26 45.51 -151.87
CA LEU A 349 -18.50 45.17 -153.27
C LEU A 349 -18.75 46.41 -154.12
N GLU A 350 -19.43 47.45 -153.61
CA GLU A 350 -19.53 48.76 -154.27
C GLU A 350 -18.17 49.46 -154.32
N ALA A 351 -17.35 49.33 -153.26
CA ALA A 351 -15.96 49.80 -153.26
C ALA A 351 -15.10 49.01 -154.26
N ARG A 352 -15.20 47.68 -154.27
CA ARG A 352 -14.52 46.77 -155.21
C ARG A 352 -15.03 46.92 -156.64
N GLU A 353 -16.28 47.32 -156.85
CA GLU A 353 -16.82 47.66 -158.17
C GLU A 353 -16.30 49.03 -158.61
N ALA A 354 -16.27 50.03 -157.74
CA ALA A 354 -15.62 51.31 -158.03
C ALA A 354 -14.11 51.15 -158.26
N GLU A 355 -13.46 50.16 -157.64
CA GLU A 355 -12.08 49.77 -157.90
C GLU A 355 -11.95 48.99 -159.21
N LEU A 356 -12.85 48.04 -159.51
CA LEU A 356 -12.94 47.36 -160.80
C LEU A 356 -13.29 48.31 -161.96
N GLN A 357 -14.01 49.41 -161.72
CA GLN A 357 -14.24 50.48 -162.71
C GLN A 357 -13.01 51.39 -162.87
N ARG A 358 -12.10 51.45 -161.89
CA ARG A 358 -10.77 52.07 -162.03
C ARG A 358 -9.83 51.13 -162.78
N THR A 359 -9.72 49.87 -162.36
CA THR A 359 -8.86 48.89 -163.05
C THR A 359 -9.40 48.51 -164.42
N MET A 360 -10.70 48.58 -164.70
CA MET A 360 -11.22 48.49 -166.08
C MET A 360 -10.77 49.68 -166.93
N LYS A 361 -10.64 50.88 -166.35
CA LYS A 361 -10.12 52.07 -167.06
C LYS A 361 -8.60 52.05 -167.22
N THR A 362 -7.85 51.49 -166.27
CA THR A 362 -6.41 51.26 -166.47
C THR A 362 -6.16 50.08 -167.39
N LEU A 363 -6.86 48.94 -167.26
CA LEU A 363 -6.79 47.82 -168.21
C LEU A 363 -7.27 48.20 -169.62
N GLN A 364 -8.14 49.20 -169.79
CA GLN A 364 -8.45 49.75 -171.12
C GLN A 364 -7.28 50.58 -171.71
N ALA A 365 -6.30 50.97 -170.89
CA ALA A 365 -5.02 51.54 -171.34
C ALA A 365 -3.88 50.49 -171.37
N GLU A 366 -3.87 49.52 -170.46
CA GLU A 366 -2.81 48.52 -170.23
C GLU A 366 -3.00 47.25 -171.07
N LEU A 367 -4.20 46.96 -171.59
CA LEU A 367 -4.41 45.93 -172.63
C LEU A 367 -3.81 46.32 -173.99
N VAL A 368 -3.24 47.54 -174.10
CA VAL A 368 -2.36 47.94 -175.20
C VAL A 368 -0.89 47.54 -174.93
N GLU A 369 -0.51 47.25 -173.67
CA GLU A 369 0.88 47.08 -173.25
C GLU A 369 1.08 46.00 -172.15
N GLN A 370 1.31 44.75 -172.59
CA GLN A 370 1.80 43.59 -171.80
C GLN A 370 0.75 42.92 -170.84
N LYS A 371 0.68 41.60 -170.58
CA LYS A 371 1.42 40.37 -170.94
C LYS A 371 2.69 40.02 -170.11
N GLN A 372 2.56 39.52 -168.83
CA GLN A 372 3.31 38.36 -168.17
C GLN A 372 3.35 38.24 -166.56
N GLU A 373 2.73 37.18 -165.93
CA GLU A 373 3.04 36.25 -164.73
C GLU A 373 3.13 36.51 -163.12
N LEU A 374 2.23 35.86 -162.25
CA LEU A 374 2.19 34.98 -160.95
C LEU A 374 2.63 35.18 -159.35
N GLU A 375 1.78 34.68 -158.33
CA GLU A 375 1.79 33.96 -156.90
C GLU A 375 2.54 34.32 -155.47
N SER A 376 2.42 33.81 -154.14
CA SER A 376 1.44 33.20 -153.05
C SER A 376 2.03 32.80 -151.54
N ALA A 377 1.32 32.69 -150.31
CA ALA A 377 1.80 32.14 -148.90
C ALA A 377 0.87 32.00 -147.52
N PRO A 378 1.15 31.18 -146.38
CA PRO A 378 0.45 30.97 -144.99
C PRO A 378 1.34 30.76 -143.60
N GLN A 379 1.12 30.28 -142.27
CA GLN A 379 0.10 29.68 -141.22
C GLN A 379 0.57 29.49 -139.62
N GLU A 380 -0.15 28.78 -138.62
CA GLU A 380 0.17 28.07 -137.23
C GLU A 380 -0.21 28.46 -135.65
N GLU A 381 -0.08 27.57 -134.56
CA GLU A 381 -0.80 27.48 -133.14
C GLU A 381 -0.15 26.75 -131.79
N MET A 382 -0.69 26.78 -130.46
CA MET A 382 -0.67 25.78 -129.21
C MET A 382 -0.70 26.16 -127.59
N GLU A 383 -0.77 25.23 -126.52
CA GLU A 383 -1.26 25.37 -125.01
C GLU A 383 -0.78 24.35 -123.78
N ASN A 384 -0.99 24.56 -122.38
CA ASN A 384 -1.12 23.64 -121.06
C ASN A 384 -0.32 23.94 -119.65
N ASP A 385 -0.35 23.45 -118.31
CA ASP A 385 -1.01 22.51 -117.22
C ASP A 385 -0.53 22.67 -115.62
N ALA A 386 -1.05 22.02 -114.47
CA ALA A 386 -0.66 22.16 -112.94
C ALA A 386 -1.12 21.15 -111.70
N ALA A 387 -0.60 21.18 -110.38
CA ALA A 387 -0.95 20.38 -109.06
C ALA A 387 -0.40 20.91 -107.60
N ASP A 388 -0.36 20.44 -106.26
CA ASP A 388 -0.64 19.27 -105.25
C ASP A 388 -0.48 19.58 -103.62
N GLU A 389 -0.71 18.71 -102.53
CA GLU A 389 -0.63 18.96 -100.97
C GLU A 389 -0.44 17.78 -99.86
N GLN A 390 -0.03 17.96 -98.52
CA GLN A 390 -0.01 16.98 -97.33
C GLN A 390 0.38 17.47 -95.82
N LYS A 391 -0.36 17.17 -94.68
CA LYS A 391 0.10 16.98 -93.20
C LYS A 391 -0.99 17.00 -92.03
N ILE A 392 -1.31 15.90 -91.29
CA ILE A 392 -2.12 15.96 -90.00
C ILE A 392 -1.79 14.92 -88.86
N SER A 393 -1.49 13.64 -89.17
CA SER A 393 -1.84 12.48 -88.30
C SER A 393 -1.22 12.32 -86.89
N LEU A 394 -0.19 13.07 -86.47
CA LEU A 394 0.64 12.67 -85.32
C LEU A 394 0.14 13.13 -83.92
N ALA A 395 -0.76 14.11 -83.85
CA ALA A 395 -1.09 14.80 -82.59
C ALA A 395 -2.07 14.04 -81.67
N ILE A 396 -2.91 13.16 -82.22
CA ILE A 396 -4.05 12.55 -81.51
C ILE A 396 -3.62 11.41 -80.57
N GLN A 397 -2.51 10.72 -80.88
CA GLN A 397 -2.12 9.51 -80.16
C GLN A 397 -1.55 9.77 -78.75
N LYS A 398 -1.03 10.98 -78.47
CA LYS A 398 -0.36 11.29 -77.19
C LYS A 398 -1.34 11.58 -76.05
N THR A 399 -2.45 12.28 -76.33
CA THR A 399 -3.43 12.70 -75.30
C THR A 399 -4.25 11.54 -74.74
N MET A 400 -4.43 10.46 -75.51
CA MET A 400 -5.13 9.27 -75.02
C MET A 400 -4.35 8.50 -73.95
N GLN A 401 -3.01 8.54 -74.00
CA GLN A 401 -2.16 7.75 -73.10
C GLN A 401 -2.10 8.37 -71.70
N GLU A 402 -1.99 9.69 -71.60
CA GLU A 402 -1.99 10.47 -70.36
C GLU A 402 -3.35 10.34 -69.60
N ALA A 403 -4.46 10.13 -70.33
CA ALA A 403 -5.77 9.92 -69.74
C ALA A 403 -5.99 8.51 -69.17
N GLU A 404 -5.35 7.47 -69.73
CA GLU A 404 -5.50 6.09 -69.24
C GLU A 404 -4.73 5.86 -67.92
N GLU A 405 -3.56 6.48 -67.76
CA GLU A 405 -2.74 6.36 -66.56
C GLU A 405 -3.45 6.96 -65.32
N MET A 406 -4.08 8.13 -65.45
CA MET A 406 -4.90 8.71 -64.37
C MET A 406 -6.08 7.81 -63.97
N ARG A 407 -6.69 7.08 -64.91
CA ARG A 407 -7.79 6.15 -64.59
C ARG A 407 -7.32 4.99 -63.72
N ARG A 408 -6.12 4.45 -63.97
CA ARG A 408 -5.54 3.36 -63.18
C ARG A 408 -5.24 3.79 -61.74
N ALA A 409 -4.68 4.99 -61.55
CA ALA A 409 -4.44 5.56 -60.22
C ALA A 409 -5.75 5.70 -59.40
N ALA A 410 -6.83 6.18 -60.03
CA ALA A 410 -8.14 6.27 -59.38
C ALA A 410 -8.76 4.89 -59.04
N GLU A 411 -8.58 3.88 -59.91
CA GLU A 411 -9.00 2.50 -59.65
C GLU A 411 -8.19 1.80 -58.56
N GLU A 412 -6.96 2.23 -58.29
CA GLU A 412 -6.08 1.66 -57.26
C GLU A 412 -6.36 2.28 -55.88
N LEU A 413 -6.45 3.62 -55.79
CA LEU A 413 -6.91 4.33 -54.58
C LEU A 413 -8.28 3.85 -54.10
N LYS A 414 -9.19 3.53 -55.03
CA LYS A 414 -10.49 2.96 -54.69
C LYS A 414 -10.37 1.58 -54.03
N ARG A 415 -9.47 0.71 -54.51
CA ARG A 415 -9.23 -0.61 -53.89
C ARG A 415 -8.61 -0.50 -52.52
N GLU A 416 -7.70 0.45 -52.30
CA GLU A 416 -7.12 0.73 -50.98
C GLU A 416 -8.19 1.22 -49.99
N ALA A 417 -9.07 2.13 -50.41
CA ALA A 417 -10.19 2.58 -49.60
C ALA A 417 -11.19 1.46 -49.27
N GLU A 418 -11.52 0.58 -50.24
CA GLU A 418 -12.38 -0.59 -50.00
C GLU A 418 -11.73 -1.60 -49.05
N ALA A 419 -10.41 -1.84 -49.17
CA ALA A 419 -9.67 -2.71 -48.25
C ALA A 419 -9.63 -2.14 -46.82
N SER A 420 -9.41 -0.83 -46.66
CA SER A 420 -9.47 -0.16 -45.35
C SER A 420 -10.86 -0.31 -44.72
N ARG A 421 -11.93 -0.16 -45.50
CA ARG A 421 -13.31 -0.30 -45.00
C ARG A 421 -13.63 -1.71 -44.50
N VAL A 422 -13.14 -2.76 -45.17
CA VAL A 422 -13.28 -4.15 -44.70
C VAL A 422 -12.56 -4.38 -43.38
N GLY A 423 -11.40 -3.74 -43.16
CA GLY A 423 -10.70 -3.75 -41.88
C GLY A 423 -11.47 -3.03 -40.77
N GLU A 424 -12.09 -1.88 -41.06
CA GLU A 424 -12.97 -1.17 -40.13
C GLU A 424 -14.19 -2.02 -39.75
N GLU A 425 -14.88 -2.63 -40.73
CA GLU A 425 -16.02 -3.55 -40.52
C GLU A 425 -15.65 -4.80 -39.68
N GLU A 426 -14.39 -5.23 -39.70
CA GLU A 426 -13.91 -6.33 -38.87
C GLU A 426 -13.63 -5.91 -37.42
N VAL A 427 -12.97 -4.77 -37.23
CA VAL A 427 -12.74 -4.21 -35.90
C VAL A 427 -14.06 -3.83 -35.22
N GLU A 428 -15.04 -3.31 -35.98
CA GLU A 428 -16.38 -3.02 -35.46
C GLU A 428 -17.12 -4.29 -35.01
N ARG A 429 -17.10 -5.37 -35.81
CA ARG A 429 -17.66 -6.68 -35.41
C ARG A 429 -16.99 -7.24 -34.14
N MET A 430 -15.67 -7.12 -34.02
CA MET A 430 -14.94 -7.54 -32.82
C MET A 430 -15.29 -6.70 -31.60
N LEU A 431 -15.42 -5.37 -31.76
CA LEU A 431 -15.85 -4.47 -30.69
C LEU A 431 -17.27 -4.82 -30.23
N GLU A 432 -18.21 -4.99 -31.16
CA GLU A 432 -19.61 -5.34 -30.85
C GLU A 432 -19.71 -6.69 -30.12
N ALA A 433 -18.88 -7.67 -30.47
CA ALA A 433 -18.79 -8.94 -29.75
C ALA A 433 -18.28 -8.76 -28.30
N THR A 434 -17.22 -7.98 -28.08
CA THR A 434 -16.70 -7.72 -26.72
C THR A 434 -17.67 -6.89 -25.85
N LEU A 435 -18.46 -5.99 -26.45
CA LEU A 435 -19.53 -5.27 -25.77
C LEU A 435 -20.64 -6.22 -25.30
N LYS A 436 -21.08 -7.15 -26.16
CA LYS A 436 -22.08 -8.18 -25.80
C LYS A 436 -21.56 -9.10 -24.68
N GLU A 437 -20.27 -9.47 -24.70
CA GLU A 437 -19.65 -10.24 -23.61
C GLU A 437 -19.61 -9.44 -22.29
N ALA A 438 -19.26 -8.16 -22.34
CA ALA A 438 -19.27 -7.27 -21.17
C ALA A 438 -20.67 -7.06 -20.58
N GLU A 439 -21.71 -6.95 -21.42
CA GLU A 439 -23.11 -6.92 -20.97
C GLU A 439 -23.52 -8.24 -20.31
N VAL A 440 -23.17 -9.39 -20.89
CA VAL A 440 -23.42 -10.70 -20.28
C VAL A 440 -22.73 -10.81 -18.91
N ALA A 441 -21.46 -10.40 -18.81
CA ALA A 441 -20.74 -10.36 -17.53
C ALA A 441 -21.43 -9.46 -16.49
N LYS A 442 -21.88 -8.27 -16.89
CA LYS A 442 -22.60 -7.32 -16.02
C LYS A 442 -23.97 -7.85 -15.55
N THR A 443 -24.68 -8.61 -16.39
CA THR A 443 -25.92 -9.29 -15.95
C THR A 443 -25.64 -10.48 -15.02
N ALA A 444 -24.49 -11.16 -15.17
CA ALA A 444 -24.06 -12.22 -14.26
C ALA A 444 -23.63 -11.67 -12.90
N GLU A 445 -22.88 -10.57 -12.87
CA GLU A 445 -22.53 -9.80 -11.67
C GLU A 445 -23.79 -9.38 -10.90
N LYS A 446 -24.74 -8.72 -11.57
CA LYS A 446 -26.02 -8.31 -10.95
C LYS A 446 -26.78 -9.51 -10.38
N ARG A 447 -26.83 -10.63 -11.11
CA ARG A 447 -27.47 -11.88 -10.64
C ARG A 447 -26.78 -12.42 -9.37
N ALA A 448 -25.45 -12.37 -9.28
CA ALA A 448 -24.70 -12.77 -8.10
C ALA A 448 -24.97 -11.84 -6.90
N LEU A 449 -24.95 -10.52 -7.11
CA LEU A 449 -25.29 -9.53 -6.07
C LEU A 449 -26.71 -9.70 -5.55
N ASP A 450 -27.68 -9.95 -6.42
CA ASP A 450 -29.07 -10.19 -6.02
C ASP A 450 -29.25 -11.56 -5.34
N GLN A 451 -28.45 -12.58 -5.70
CA GLN A 451 -28.38 -13.84 -4.93
C GLN A 451 -27.82 -13.63 -3.52
N ILE A 452 -26.75 -12.84 -3.37
CA ILE A 452 -26.14 -12.53 -2.06
C ILE A 452 -27.16 -11.81 -1.15
N LYS A 453 -27.88 -10.80 -1.65
CA LYS A 453 -28.92 -10.09 -0.89
C LYS A 453 -30.08 -11.02 -0.48
N ASN A 454 -30.49 -11.93 -1.36
CA ASN A 454 -31.53 -12.91 -1.04
C ASN A 454 -31.07 -13.94 0.00
N LEU A 455 -29.79 -14.30 0.01
CA LEU A 455 -29.21 -15.18 1.03
C LEU A 455 -29.07 -14.47 2.39
N SER A 456 -28.65 -13.20 2.44
CA SER A 456 -28.60 -12.44 3.70
C SER A 456 -29.98 -12.22 4.30
N ALA A 457 -30.95 -11.73 3.51
CA ALA A 457 -32.33 -11.53 3.98
C ALA A 457 -32.99 -12.84 4.46
N LYS A 458 -32.63 -13.99 3.85
CA LYS A 458 -33.09 -15.31 4.32
C LYS A 458 -32.42 -15.74 5.62
N ALA A 459 -31.14 -15.41 5.84
CA ALA A 459 -30.47 -15.65 7.12
C ALA A 459 -31.09 -14.81 8.24
N ASP A 460 -31.41 -13.53 7.97
CA ASP A 460 -32.07 -12.63 8.92
C ASP A 460 -33.45 -13.17 9.34
N MET A 461 -34.26 -13.68 8.41
CA MET A 461 -35.55 -14.31 8.72
C MET A 461 -35.42 -15.61 9.53
N VAL A 462 -34.41 -16.43 9.26
CA VAL A 462 -34.18 -17.69 10.02
C VAL A 462 -33.74 -17.36 11.45
N SER A 463 -32.85 -16.40 11.65
CA SER A 463 -32.36 -16.01 12.99
C SER A 463 -33.41 -15.31 13.87
N ALA A 464 -34.62 -15.03 13.33
CA ALA A 464 -35.76 -14.51 14.08
C ALA A 464 -36.73 -15.60 14.59
N SER A 465 -36.55 -16.86 14.18
CA SER A 465 -37.50 -17.95 14.45
C SER A 465 -37.12 -18.86 15.62
N ASP A 466 -35.85 -18.84 16.06
CA ASP A 466 -35.33 -19.75 17.09
C ASP A 466 -34.21 -19.05 17.90
N PRO A 467 -34.47 -18.60 19.15
CA PRO A 467 -33.61 -17.63 19.84
C PRO A 467 -32.25 -18.18 20.30
N ASP A 468 -32.14 -19.49 20.52
CA ASP A 468 -30.87 -20.15 20.87
C ASP A 468 -30.02 -20.50 19.63
N SER A 469 -30.60 -20.44 18.42
CA SER A 469 -29.88 -20.62 17.14
C SER A 469 -29.43 -19.28 16.54
N SER A 470 -28.87 -18.40 17.37
CA SER A 470 -28.38 -17.08 16.94
C SER A 470 -27.37 -17.22 15.78
N GLY A 471 -27.65 -16.63 14.61
CA GLY A 471 -26.91 -16.84 13.35
C GLY A 471 -25.48 -16.28 13.28
N TRP A 472 -24.78 -16.15 14.41
CA TRP A 472 -23.44 -15.59 14.50
C TRP A 472 -22.39 -16.61 14.06
N ILE A 473 -21.87 -16.46 12.84
CA ILE A 473 -20.71 -17.21 12.36
C ILE A 473 -19.48 -16.81 13.18
N ARG A 474 -19.20 -17.56 14.25
CA ARG A 474 -18.04 -17.36 15.14
C ARG A 474 -16.75 -17.84 14.47
N MET A 475 -16.27 -17.08 13.49
CA MET A 475 -14.91 -17.20 12.96
C MET A 475 -13.89 -16.66 13.98
N SER A 476 -12.66 -17.17 13.92
CA SER A 476 -11.54 -16.61 14.66
C SER A 476 -11.08 -15.27 14.06
N VAL A 477 -10.36 -14.47 14.87
CA VAL A 477 -9.76 -13.20 14.40
C VAL A 477 -8.83 -13.44 13.21
N GLN A 478 -8.06 -14.53 13.22
CA GLN A 478 -7.15 -14.90 12.14
C GLN A 478 -7.89 -15.28 10.84
N GLU A 479 -9.06 -15.92 10.93
CA GLU A 479 -9.91 -16.21 9.77
C GLU A 479 -10.57 -14.94 9.22
N PHE A 480 -11.01 -14.03 10.10
CA PHE A 480 -11.52 -12.71 9.70
C PHE A 480 -10.45 -11.90 8.96
N GLU A 481 -9.25 -11.74 9.55
CA GLU A 481 -8.12 -11.06 8.91
C GLU A 481 -7.71 -11.69 7.58
N SER A 482 -7.75 -13.02 7.49
CA SER A 482 -7.48 -13.77 6.26
C SER A 482 -8.54 -13.56 5.18
N LEU A 483 -9.80 -13.37 5.58
CA LEU A 483 -10.90 -13.06 4.66
C LEU A 483 -10.86 -11.59 4.21
N SER A 484 -10.66 -10.64 5.12
CA SER A 484 -10.49 -9.22 4.80
C SER A 484 -9.33 -8.99 3.83
N ARG A 485 -8.17 -9.63 4.07
CA ARG A 485 -7.02 -9.54 3.16
C ARG A 485 -7.33 -10.10 1.78
N LYS A 486 -8.12 -11.17 1.66
CA LYS A 486 -8.54 -11.72 0.35
C LYS A 486 -9.53 -10.83 -0.39
N VAL A 487 -10.38 -10.10 0.33
CA VAL A 487 -11.24 -9.06 -0.27
C VAL A 487 -10.36 -7.94 -0.81
N GLU A 488 -9.45 -7.40 0.01
CA GLU A 488 -8.47 -6.38 -0.38
C GLU A 488 -7.59 -6.81 -1.57
N GLU A 489 -7.04 -8.03 -1.56
CA GLU A 489 -6.29 -8.62 -2.68
C GLU A 489 -7.15 -8.71 -3.97
N SER A 490 -8.44 -9.03 -3.85
CA SER A 490 -9.36 -9.11 -4.99
C SER A 490 -9.80 -7.74 -5.51
N GLU A 491 -9.96 -6.74 -4.63
CA GLU A 491 -10.28 -5.36 -4.98
C GLU A 491 -9.09 -4.71 -5.71
N ASN A 492 -7.87 -4.83 -5.17
CA ASN A 492 -6.65 -4.39 -5.83
C ASN A 492 -6.46 -5.05 -7.21
N LEU A 493 -6.77 -6.34 -7.35
CA LEU A 493 -6.67 -7.06 -8.62
C LEU A 493 -7.76 -6.63 -9.63
N ALA A 494 -8.94 -6.22 -9.15
CA ALA A 494 -9.98 -5.62 -9.99
C ALA A 494 -9.60 -4.21 -10.44
N GLU A 495 -9.10 -3.36 -9.53
CA GLU A 495 -8.64 -2.01 -9.83
C GLU A 495 -7.47 -2.01 -10.83
N MET A 496 -6.48 -2.89 -10.64
CA MET A 496 -5.36 -3.02 -11.59
C MET A 496 -5.83 -3.47 -12.99
N LYS A 497 -6.87 -4.29 -13.09
CA LYS A 497 -7.48 -4.66 -14.38
C LYS A 497 -8.25 -3.49 -15.00
N LEU A 498 -8.98 -2.71 -14.21
CA LEU A 498 -9.68 -1.51 -14.67
C LEU A 498 -8.70 -0.44 -15.16
N ALA A 499 -7.59 -0.22 -14.46
CA ALA A 499 -6.53 0.68 -14.89
C ALA A 499 -5.87 0.23 -16.21
N ALA A 500 -5.59 -1.07 -16.36
CA ALA A 500 -5.07 -1.63 -17.60
C ALA A 500 -6.06 -1.49 -18.78
N ALA A 501 -7.35 -1.70 -18.54
CA ALA A 501 -8.41 -1.51 -19.54
C ALA A 501 -8.58 -0.03 -19.93
N ALA A 502 -8.52 0.89 -18.96
CA ALA A 502 -8.59 2.33 -19.20
C ALA A 502 -7.41 2.80 -20.07
N PHE A 503 -6.18 2.36 -19.78
CA PHE A 503 -5.00 2.65 -20.59
C PHE A 503 -5.13 2.11 -22.02
N GLN A 504 -5.70 0.90 -22.20
CA GLN A 504 -5.99 0.37 -23.53
C GLN A 504 -7.05 1.18 -24.28
N MET A 505 -8.12 1.63 -23.62
CA MET A 505 -9.13 2.50 -24.24
C MET A 505 -8.53 3.86 -24.65
N GLU A 506 -7.67 4.47 -23.84
CA GLU A 506 -6.99 5.72 -24.19
C GLU A 506 -6.05 5.54 -25.40
N ALA A 507 -5.32 4.42 -25.44
CA ALA A 507 -4.47 4.04 -26.58
C ALA A 507 -5.26 3.68 -27.86
N VAL A 508 -6.54 3.34 -27.77
CA VAL A 508 -7.45 3.18 -28.91
C VAL A 508 -8.05 4.53 -29.32
N ASN A 509 -8.47 5.36 -28.37
CA ASN A 509 -9.09 6.66 -28.63
C ASN A 509 -8.12 7.67 -29.28
N THR A 510 -6.85 7.65 -28.87
CA THR A 510 -5.77 8.41 -29.52
C THR A 510 -5.58 8.00 -30.98
N LYS A 511 -5.43 6.69 -31.26
CA LYS A 511 -5.35 6.14 -32.63
C LYS A 511 -6.57 6.49 -33.47
N LYS A 512 -7.78 6.44 -32.89
CA LYS A 512 -9.02 6.88 -33.56
C LYS A 512 -8.94 8.34 -33.97
N SER A 513 -8.56 9.24 -33.06
CA SER A 513 -8.42 10.67 -33.38
C SER A 513 -7.34 10.95 -34.44
N GLU A 514 -6.26 10.16 -34.48
CA GLU A 514 -5.26 10.22 -35.55
C GLU A 514 -5.81 9.75 -36.90
N ALA A 515 -6.58 8.65 -36.93
CA ALA A 515 -7.22 8.15 -38.14
C ALA A 515 -8.27 9.13 -38.70
N GLU A 516 -9.09 9.74 -37.83
CA GLU A 516 -10.06 10.77 -38.19
C GLU A 516 -9.39 12.00 -38.83
N LYS A 517 -8.25 12.45 -38.27
CA LYS A 517 -7.45 13.55 -38.85
C LYS A 517 -6.87 13.19 -40.22
N ARG A 518 -6.34 11.97 -40.41
CA ARG A 518 -5.84 11.51 -41.72
C ARG A 518 -6.96 11.48 -42.76
N LYS A 519 -8.14 10.99 -42.38
CA LYS A 519 -9.34 11.00 -43.22
C LYS A 519 -9.77 12.43 -43.61
N GLU A 520 -9.70 13.38 -42.68
CA GLU A 520 -10.00 14.80 -42.97
C GLU A 520 -9.02 15.41 -43.98
N VAL A 521 -7.72 15.07 -43.91
CA VAL A 521 -6.71 15.52 -44.88
C VAL A 521 -6.98 14.92 -46.26
N ILE A 522 -7.15 13.59 -46.36
CA ILE A 522 -7.40 12.91 -47.64
C ILE A 522 -8.68 13.44 -48.32
N LEU A 523 -9.73 13.77 -47.54
CA LEU A 523 -10.94 14.37 -48.09
C LEU A 523 -10.73 15.78 -48.67
N LYS A 524 -9.79 16.57 -48.14
CA LYS A 524 -9.43 17.88 -48.71
C LYS A 524 -8.58 17.74 -49.96
N GLU A 525 -7.59 16.85 -49.94
CA GLU A 525 -6.77 16.53 -51.12
C GLU A 525 -7.64 16.04 -52.29
N ILE A 526 -8.67 15.21 -52.02
CA ILE A 526 -9.66 14.78 -53.02
C ILE A 526 -10.46 15.97 -53.58
N GLU A 527 -10.85 16.95 -52.76
CA GLU A 527 -11.61 18.11 -53.23
C GLU A 527 -10.74 19.08 -54.06
N GLU A 528 -9.51 19.34 -53.62
CA GLU A 528 -8.51 20.12 -54.37
C GLU A 528 -8.20 19.49 -55.73
N ILE A 529 -8.10 18.14 -55.80
CA ILE A 529 -7.97 17.41 -57.06
C ILE A 529 -9.21 17.57 -57.95
N LYS A 530 -10.44 17.50 -57.40
CA LYS A 530 -11.66 17.74 -58.17
C LYS A 530 -11.67 19.15 -58.77
N GLU A 531 -11.44 20.19 -57.95
CA GLU A 531 -11.43 21.58 -58.41
C GLU A 531 -10.40 21.78 -59.54
N ALA A 532 -9.20 21.20 -59.40
CA ALA A 532 -8.17 21.22 -60.43
C ALA A 532 -8.62 20.49 -61.73
N THR A 533 -9.25 19.32 -61.62
CA THR A 533 -9.77 18.59 -62.80
C THR A 533 -10.94 19.30 -63.48
N GLU A 534 -11.86 19.91 -62.74
CA GLU A 534 -12.92 20.75 -63.30
C GLU A 534 -12.37 21.98 -64.03
N PHE A 535 -11.36 22.63 -63.46
CA PHE A 535 -10.69 23.77 -64.08
C PHE A 535 -9.96 23.37 -65.37
N ALA A 536 -9.25 22.24 -65.36
CA ALA A 536 -8.60 21.68 -66.56
C ALA A 536 -9.62 21.29 -67.64
N LEU A 537 -10.75 20.69 -67.25
CA LEU A 537 -11.84 20.32 -68.17
C LEU A 537 -12.46 21.56 -68.82
N LYS A 538 -12.75 22.61 -68.04
CA LYS A 538 -13.26 23.89 -68.56
C LYS A 538 -12.27 24.56 -69.52
N GLN A 539 -10.96 24.48 -69.27
CA GLN A 539 -9.96 24.93 -70.25
C GLN A 539 -9.95 24.08 -71.53
N ALA A 540 -10.09 22.75 -71.42
CA ALA A 540 -10.15 21.87 -72.58
C ALA A 540 -11.40 22.14 -73.46
N GLU A 541 -12.56 22.34 -72.84
CA GLU A 541 -13.79 22.75 -73.53
C GLU A 541 -13.63 24.10 -74.24
N MET A 542 -13.04 25.09 -73.59
CA MET A 542 -12.73 26.39 -74.20
C MET A 542 -11.75 26.27 -75.37
N ALA A 543 -10.73 25.42 -75.26
CA ALA A 543 -9.79 25.16 -76.34
C ALA A 543 -10.44 24.43 -77.52
N GLU A 544 -11.35 23.47 -77.27
CA GLU A 544 -12.10 22.78 -78.32
C GLU A 544 -13.10 23.72 -79.01
N ALA A 545 -13.78 24.59 -78.26
CA ALA A 545 -14.66 25.62 -78.82
C ALA A 545 -13.88 26.61 -79.70
N ALA A 546 -12.71 27.08 -79.25
CA ALA A 546 -11.83 27.93 -80.04
C ALA A 546 -11.33 27.22 -81.31
N LYS A 547 -10.95 25.94 -81.20
CA LYS A 547 -10.56 25.10 -82.35
C LYS A 547 -11.71 24.99 -83.37
N LYS A 548 -12.93 24.65 -82.93
CA LYS A 548 -14.12 24.54 -83.79
C LYS A 548 -14.45 25.86 -84.50
N ALA A 549 -14.27 26.99 -83.83
CA ALA A 549 -14.45 28.31 -84.45
C ALA A 549 -13.42 28.56 -85.58
N ILE A 550 -12.15 28.20 -85.35
CA ILE A 550 -11.08 28.32 -86.37
C ILE A 550 -11.34 27.37 -87.56
N GLU A 551 -11.73 26.11 -87.30
CA GLU A 551 -12.10 25.14 -88.34
C GLU A 551 -13.32 25.60 -89.16
N GLY A 552 -14.29 26.29 -88.53
CA GLY A 552 -15.43 26.91 -89.19
C GLY A 552 -15.06 28.07 -90.12
N GLU A 553 -14.14 28.95 -89.71
CA GLU A 553 -13.66 30.03 -90.58
C GLU A 553 -12.75 29.52 -91.72
N LEU A 554 -11.94 28.49 -91.47
CA LEU A 554 -11.12 27.86 -92.51
C LEU A 554 -11.97 27.15 -93.56
N THR A 555 -13.09 26.51 -93.16
CA THR A 555 -14.00 25.86 -94.12
C THR A 555 -14.79 26.88 -94.94
N LYS A 556 -15.25 27.99 -94.36
CA LYS A 556 -15.84 29.11 -95.12
C LYS A 556 -14.90 29.67 -96.18
N ARG A 557 -13.62 29.90 -95.85
CA ARG A 557 -12.63 30.42 -96.82
C ARG A 557 -12.45 29.49 -98.02
N ARG A 558 -12.29 28.18 -97.78
CA ARG A 558 -12.21 27.18 -98.86
C ARG A 558 -13.44 27.18 -99.76
N GLN A 559 -14.64 27.40 -99.21
CA GLN A 559 -15.87 27.51 -100.00
C GLN A 559 -15.93 28.81 -100.82
N GLN A 560 -15.36 29.91 -100.34
CA GLN A 560 -15.21 31.16 -101.11
C GLN A 560 -14.14 31.04 -102.21
N GLU A 561 -13.06 30.33 -101.94
CA GLU A 561 -11.98 30.03 -102.89
C GLU A 561 -12.38 29.03 -103.99
N GLN A 562 -13.50 28.31 -103.82
CA GLN A 562 -14.09 27.40 -104.80
C GLN A 562 -15.33 27.98 -105.51
N GLY A 563 -15.69 29.24 -105.24
CA GLY A 563 -16.90 29.90 -105.74
C GLY A 563 -16.65 31.09 -106.68
N ASN A 564 -15.42 31.25 -107.18
CA ASN A 564 -14.95 32.29 -108.11
C ASN A 564 -14.27 31.65 -109.32
#